data_AF-K9SIM8-F1
#
_entry.id   AF-K9SIM8-F1
#
_cell.length_a   1.000
_cell.length_b   1.000
_cell.length_c   1.000
_cell.angle_alpha   90.00
_cell.angle_beta   90.00
_cell.angle_gamma   90.00
#
_symmetry.space_group_name_H-M   'P 1'
#
loop_
_entity.id
_entity.type
_entity.pdbx_description
1 polymer ?
#
loop_
_entity_poly.entity_id
_entity_poly.type
_entity_poly.pdbx_seq_one_letter_code
_entity_poly.pdbx_strand_id
1 'polypeptide(L)'
;MSEAQSGISLAIVKHSDYDNPLAQINVNEKSLAFITQEEGLGQYRIEFPTEIEDGQMVITHMDLAIFEEAIEKAKQALSELGQA
;
A
#
# COMPACT_ATOMS: atom_id res chain seq x y z
N MET A 1 25.18 15.73 7.06
CA MET A 1 25.58 14.31 7.00
C MET A 1 24.33 13.52 6.68
N SER A 2 24.43 12.67 5.65
CA SER A 2 23.38 11.93 4.97
C SER A 2 22.55 11.03 5.90
N GLU A 3 21.32 11.43 6.22
CA GLU A 3 20.28 10.46 6.51
C GLU A 3 19.83 9.89 5.17
N ALA A 4 19.94 8.57 5.00
CA ALA A 4 19.27 7.89 3.89
C ALA A 4 17.77 8.12 4.07
N GLN A 5 17.26 9.20 3.48
CA GLN A 5 15.85 9.52 3.45
C GLN A 5 15.20 8.37 2.68
N SER A 6 14.69 7.40 3.43
CA SER A 6 14.02 6.22 2.87
C SER A 6 13.02 6.76 1.88
N GLY A 7 13.11 6.37 0.60
CA GLY A 7 12.39 6.99 -0.51
C GLY A 7 10.86 6.90 -0.42
N ILE A 8 10.31 6.56 0.74
CA ILE A 8 8.91 6.41 1.05
C ILE A 8 8.35 7.74 1.56
N SER A 9 7.23 8.21 0.98
CA SER A 9 6.48 9.36 1.48
C SER A 9 4.98 9.08 1.54
N LEU A 10 4.28 9.77 2.44
CA LEU A 10 2.83 9.67 2.62
C LEU A 10 2.17 11.00 2.27
N ALA A 11 1.09 10.96 1.49
CA ALA A 11 0.28 12.12 1.17
C ALA A 11 -1.20 11.83 1.43
N ILE A 12 -1.91 12.75 2.10
CA ILE A 12 -3.37 12.67 2.20
C ILE A 12 -3.95 13.39 0.99
N VAL A 13 -4.66 12.67 0.14
CA VAL A 13 -5.24 13.21 -1.09
C VAL A 13 -6.76 13.02 -1.09
N LYS A 14 -7.46 13.98 -1.69
CA LYS A 14 -8.87 13.83 -2.04
C LYS A 14 -8.93 13.54 -3.53
N HIS A 15 -9.52 12.42 -3.89
CA HIS A 15 -9.61 11.98 -5.27
C HIS A 15 -11.08 11.91 -5.67
N SER A 16 -11.42 12.25 -6.92
CA SER A 16 -12.81 12.31 -7.39
C SER A 16 -13.55 10.98 -7.29
N ASP A 17 -12.80 9.90 -7.37
CA ASP A 17 -13.31 8.54 -7.43
C ASP A 17 -13.54 7.95 -6.02
N TYR A 18 -13.22 8.71 -4.97
CA TYR A 18 -13.38 8.30 -3.58
C TYR A 18 -14.17 9.34 -2.80
N ASP A 19 -15.18 8.88 -2.07
CA ASP A 19 -15.99 9.75 -1.22
C ASP A 19 -15.20 10.30 -0.02
N ASN A 20 -14.12 9.61 0.37
CA ASN A 20 -13.28 9.97 1.50
C ASN A 20 -11.83 10.28 1.11
N PRO A 21 -11.12 11.13 1.89
CA PRO A 21 -9.68 11.30 1.75
C PRO A 21 -8.97 9.96 1.91
N LEU A 22 -7.97 9.73 1.06
CA LEU A 22 -7.16 8.51 1.07
C LEU A 22 -5.70 8.85 1.40
N ALA A 23 -5.00 7.91 2.03
CA ALA A 23 -3.57 8.03 2.26
C ALA A 23 -2.81 7.36 1.10
N GLN A 24 -2.06 8.14 0.34
CA GLN A 24 -1.23 7.68 -0.76
C GLN A 24 0.19 7.39 -0.27
N ILE A 25 0.66 6.17 -0.51
CA ILE A 25 2.01 5.71 -0.25
C ILE A 25 2.82 5.85 -1.54
N ASN A 26 3.88 6.66 -1.48
CA ASN A 26 4.79 6.85 -2.61
C ASN A 26 6.16 6.25 -2.30
N VAL A 27 6.83 5.72 -3.33
CA VAL A 27 8.23 5.29 -3.29
C VAL A 27 9.00 5.92 -4.46
N ASN A 28 10.06 6.67 -4.18
CA ASN A 28 10.87 7.40 -5.17
C ASN A 28 9.99 8.23 -6.13
N GLU A 29 9.08 9.02 -5.55
CA GLU A 29 8.13 9.90 -6.28
C GLU A 29 7.06 9.15 -7.11
N LYS A 30 7.01 7.81 -7.07
CA LYS A 30 5.97 7.00 -7.72
C LYS A 30 4.91 6.57 -6.71
N SER A 31 3.63 6.64 -7.08
CA SER A 31 2.56 6.07 -6.27
C SER A 31 2.67 4.54 -6.28
N LEU A 32 2.69 3.93 -5.09
CA LEU A 32 2.75 2.49 -4.91
C LEU A 32 1.38 1.93 -4.49
N ALA A 33 0.73 2.59 -3.53
CA ALA A 33 -0.51 2.10 -2.96
C ALA A 33 -1.34 3.24 -2.36
N PHE A 34 -2.62 2.97 -2.17
CA PHE A 34 -3.55 3.85 -1.49
C PHE A 34 -4.16 3.13 -0.29
N ILE A 35 -4.41 3.85 0.80
CA ILE A 35 -5.18 3.35 1.94
C ILE A 35 -6.47 4.16 2.01
N THR A 36 -7.59 3.44 1.96
CA THR A 36 -8.94 3.99 2.03
C THR A 36 -9.66 3.45 3.26
N GLN A 37 -10.64 4.20 3.76
CA GLN A 37 -11.51 3.74 4.84
C GLN A 37 -12.91 3.48 4.27
N GLU A 38 -13.44 2.29 4.50
CA GLU A 38 -14.81 1.98 4.10
C GLU A 38 -15.83 2.64 5.03
N GLU A 39 -16.78 3.35 4.42
CA GLU A 39 -17.90 3.94 5.14
C GLU A 39 -18.78 2.85 5.79
N GLY A 40 -19.19 3.11 7.02
CA GLY A 40 -20.12 2.26 7.75
C GLY A 40 -19.50 1.02 8.43
N LEU A 41 -18.33 0.55 7.98
CA LEU A 41 -17.64 -0.60 8.58
C LEU A 41 -16.40 -0.22 9.39
N GLY A 42 -15.84 0.97 9.18
CA GLY A 42 -14.62 1.43 9.87
C GLY A 42 -13.38 0.60 9.51
N GLN A 43 -13.47 -0.26 8.50
CA GLN A 43 -12.37 -1.08 7.99
C GLN A 43 -11.49 -0.28 7.04
N TYR A 44 -10.18 -0.49 7.12
CA TYR A 44 -9.22 0.09 6.20
C TYR A 44 -8.88 -0.91 5.10
N ARG A 45 -8.74 -0.42 3.87
CA ARG A 45 -8.29 -1.19 2.73
C ARG A 45 -7.00 -0.61 2.19
N ILE A 46 -6.13 -1.48 1.70
CA ILE A 46 -4.98 -1.10 0.89
C ILE A 46 -5.24 -1.48 -0.57
N GLU A 47 -4.92 -0.56 -1.47
CA GLU A 47 -5.16 -0.66 -2.91
C GLU A 47 -3.85 -0.51 -3.66
N PHE A 48 -3.60 -1.43 -4.60
CA PHE A 48 -2.40 -1.45 -5.43
C PHE A 48 -2.78 -1.19 -6.89
N PRO A 49 -2.56 0.03 -7.41
CA PRO A 49 -2.72 0.29 -8.83
C PRO A 49 -1.60 -0.43 -9.59
N THR A 50 -1.97 -1.38 -10.44
CA THR A 50 -1.04 -2.09 -11.32
C THR A 50 -1.42 -1.80 -12.76
N GLU A 51 -0.47 -1.29 -13.53
CA GLU A 51 -0.61 -1.16 -14.98
C GLU A 51 -0.31 -2.52 -15.63
N ILE A 52 -1.20 -2.99 -16.49
CA ILE A 52 -0.99 -4.20 -17.30
C ILE A 52 -0.57 -3.83 -18.73
N GLU A 53 -0.04 -4.79 -19.52
CA GLU A 53 0.66 -4.56 -20.80
C GLU A 53 -0.11 -3.71 -21.84
N ASP A 54 -1.44 -3.62 -21.74
CA ASP A 54 -2.29 -2.82 -22.64
C ASP A 54 -2.57 -1.39 -22.14
N GLY A 55 -1.84 -0.91 -21.12
CA GLY A 55 -2.05 0.42 -20.51
C GLY A 55 -3.34 0.51 -19.69
N GLN A 56 -4.02 -0.61 -19.43
CA GLN A 56 -5.14 -0.67 -18.52
C GLN A 56 -4.63 -0.68 -17.07
N MET A 57 -5.33 0.04 -16.19
CA MET A 57 -5.02 0.06 -14.77
C MET A 57 -5.96 -0.90 -14.04
N VAL A 58 -5.40 -1.90 -13.37
CA VAL A 58 -6.13 -2.81 -12.48
C VAL A 58 -5.80 -2.43 -11.05
N ILE A 59 -6.84 -2.15 -10.27
CA ILE A 59 -6.70 -1.86 -8.84
C ILE A 59 -7.04 -3.13 -8.08
N THR A 60 -6.05 -3.70 -7.39
CA THR A 60 -6.27 -4.81 -6.46
C THR A 60 -6.43 -4.25 -5.06
N HIS A 61 -7.49 -4.63 -4.35
CA HIS A 61 -7.72 -4.22 -2.96
C HIS A 61 -7.62 -5.39 -1.99
N MET A 62 -7.19 -5.11 -0.77
CA MET A 62 -7.11 -6.06 0.34
C MET A 62 -7.46 -5.35 1.66
N ASP A 63 -8.06 -6.07 2.61
CA ASP A 63 -8.18 -5.59 3.98
C ASP A 63 -6.79 -5.32 4.58
N LEU A 64 -6.62 -4.15 5.21
CA LEU A 64 -5.30 -3.72 5.72
C LEU A 64 -4.78 -4.65 6.81
N ALA A 65 -5.65 -5.16 7.70
CA ALA A 65 -5.23 -6.06 8.77
C ALA A 65 -4.77 -7.41 8.20
N ILE A 66 -5.45 -7.92 7.17
CA ILE A 66 -5.02 -9.11 6.44
C ILE A 66 -3.65 -8.88 5.76
N PHE A 67 -3.45 -7.71 5.15
CA PHE A 67 -2.18 -7.35 4.52
C PHE A 67 -1.03 -7.30 5.54
N GLU A 68 -1.23 -6.63 6.68
CA GLU A 68 -0.25 -6.57 7.77
C GLU A 68 0.14 -7.96 8.27
N GLU A 69 -0.85 -8.83 8.50
CA GLU A 69 -0.62 -10.23 8.88
C GLU A 69 0.20 -11.00 7.83
N ALA A 70 -0.11 -10.82 6.55
CA ALA A 70 0.62 -11.47 5.46
C ALA A 70 2.09 -11.03 5.40
N ILE A 71 2.37 -9.73 5.62
CA ILE A 71 3.73 -9.20 5.66
C ILE A 71 4.52 -9.77 6.84
N GLU A 72 3.92 -9.85 8.02
CA GLU A 72 4.59 -10.42 9.19
C GLU A 72 4.92 -11.91 8.98
N LYS A 73 3.97 -12.69 8.44
CA LYS A 73 4.22 -14.10 8.06
C LYS A 73 5.35 -14.24 7.04
N ALA A 74 5.38 -13.37 6.02
CA ALA A 74 6.43 -13.40 5.00
C ALA A 74 7.81 -13.08 5.59
N LYS A 75 7.92 -12.06 6.45
CA LYS A 75 9.17 -11.71 7.14
C LYS A 75 9.68 -12.88 8.00
N GLN A 76 8.79 -13.52 8.75
CA GLN A 76 9.13 -14.68 9.56
C GLN A 76 9.70 -15.81 8.71
N ALA A 77 9.00 -16.20 7.64
CA ALA A 77 9.44 -17.27 6.73
C ALA A 77 10.80 -16.96 6.09
N LEU A 78 11.04 -15.72 5.67
CA LEU A 78 12.33 -15.31 5.09
C LEU A 78 13.46 -15.32 6.12
N SER A 79 13.18 -14.95 7.37
CA SER A 79 14.17 -15.02 8.46
C SER A 79 14.55 -16.47 8.77
N GLU A 80 13.61 -17.40 8.72
CA GLU A 80 13.86 -18.83 8.94
C GLU A 80 14.73 -19.42 7.80
N LEU A 81 14.48 -19.00 6.55
CA LEU A 81 15.29 -19.42 5.39
C LEU A 81 16.71 -18.85 5.40
N GLY A 82 16.90 -17.61 5.86
CA GLY A 82 18.22 -16.97 5.94
C GLY A 82 19.12 -17.50 7.05
N GLN A 83 18.59 -18.35 7.94
CA GLN A 83 19.33 -19.02 9.02
C GLN A 83 19.67 -20.49 8.71
N ALA A 84 19.22 -21.02 7.56
CA ALA A 84 19.51 -22.36 7.07
C ALA A 84 20.70 -22.39 6.10
#